data_AF-A0A143ZHI5-F1
#
_entry.id   AF-A0A143ZHI5-F1
#
_cell.length_a   1.000
_cell.length_b   1.000
_cell.length_c   1.000
_cell.angle_alpha   90.00
_cell.angle_beta   90.00
_cell.angle_gamma   90.00
#
_symmetry.space_group_name_H-M   'P 1'
#
loop_
_entity.id
_entity.type
_entity.pdbx_description
1 polymer ?
#
loop_
_entity_poly.entity_id
_entity_poly.type
_entity_poly.pdbx_seq_one_letter_code
_entity_poly.pdbx_strand_id
1 'polypeptide(L)'
;MQSAVETFIRRWQGQEGGQERANYALFLTELCDLLGLPHAQPAAASTEGNDYVFERVVREPNREGAPTRRRIDLYKRDCFVLEAKQSRIFGDKSLRGTAGSAENMLAFPGMEPQTRGRRGAGRAWDVLMRNARAQAEDYVRLLPPDHDPPPFLLVCDVGHCIEIYANFRRDGKAYDIFPDRRAYRIYLEDLRDETVRKRLVAIWSDPLSLDPARHAAKVTREIATRIAKVSQALEKAGHPTEDVAMFLMRVLFTMFAEDVDLLPRNSSRSC
;
A
#
# COMPACT_ATOMS: atom_id res chain seq x y z
N MET A 1 -19.39 12.88 0.23
CA MET A 1 -18.24 11.99 0.47
C MET A 1 -18.02 11.70 1.95
N GLN A 2 -17.75 12.67 2.82
CA GLN A 2 -17.51 12.42 4.26
C GLN A 2 -18.61 11.58 4.95
N SER A 3 -19.89 11.91 4.72
CA SER A 3 -21.01 11.14 5.28
C SER A 3 -21.05 9.69 4.79
N ALA A 4 -20.64 9.40 3.54
CA ALA A 4 -20.59 8.04 3.01
C ALA A 4 -19.47 7.23 3.68
N VAL A 5 -18.32 7.88 3.93
CA VAL A 5 -17.21 7.28 4.69
C VAL A 5 -17.68 6.90 6.10
N GLU A 6 -18.36 7.80 6.82
CA GLU A 6 -18.86 7.48 8.17
C GLU A 6 -19.88 6.33 8.16
N THR A 7 -20.78 6.30 7.18
CA THR A 7 -21.74 5.20 7.02
C THR A 7 -21.04 3.87 6.77
N PHE A 8 -20.03 3.86 5.89
CA PHE A 8 -19.24 2.67 5.60
C PHE A 8 -18.49 2.17 6.85
N ILE A 9 -17.82 3.08 7.57
CA ILE A 9 -17.10 2.74 8.80
C ILE A 9 -18.07 2.17 9.83
N ARG A 10 -19.21 2.82 10.09
CA ARG A 10 -20.20 2.34 11.08
C ARG A 10 -20.77 0.97 10.73
N ARG A 11 -20.94 0.67 9.45
CA ARG A 11 -21.46 -0.62 8.99
C ARG A 11 -20.49 -1.76 9.26
N TRP A 12 -19.21 -1.56 8.92
CA TRP A 12 -18.23 -2.64 8.89
C TRP A 12 -17.36 -2.73 10.13
N GLN A 13 -17.17 -1.61 10.85
CA GLN A 13 -16.38 -1.59 12.06
C GLN A 13 -17.16 -2.15 13.25
N GLY A 14 -16.48 -2.95 14.07
CA GLY A 14 -17.04 -3.46 15.33
C GLY A 14 -18.05 -4.59 15.17
N GLN A 15 -18.21 -5.14 13.96
CA GLN A 15 -18.99 -6.35 13.72
C GLN A 15 -18.27 -7.58 14.30
N GLU A 16 -19.02 -8.57 14.78
CA GLU A 16 -18.45 -9.85 15.20
C GLU A 16 -17.85 -10.57 13.97
N GLY A 17 -16.53 -10.77 14.00
CA GLY A 17 -15.81 -11.44 12.91
C GLY A 17 -15.99 -12.96 12.88
N GLY A 18 -15.35 -13.61 11.91
CA GLY A 18 -15.36 -15.07 11.76
C GLY A 18 -16.26 -15.62 10.65
N GLN A 19 -16.85 -14.76 9.82
CA GLN A 19 -17.62 -15.14 8.62
C GLN A 19 -16.98 -14.57 7.34
N GLU A 20 -15.65 -14.68 7.26
CA GLU A 20 -14.81 -14.11 6.19
C GLU A 20 -15.40 -14.36 4.80
N ARG A 21 -15.64 -15.63 4.46
CA ARG A 21 -16.12 -16.07 3.15
C ARG A 21 -17.48 -15.50 2.74
N ALA A 22 -18.30 -15.10 3.71
CA ALA A 22 -19.61 -14.49 3.45
C ALA A 22 -19.50 -12.97 3.28
N ASN A 23 -18.49 -12.34 3.87
CA ASN A 23 -18.46 -10.88 4.05
C ASN A 23 -17.48 -10.18 3.11
N TYR A 24 -16.36 -10.81 2.72
CA TYR A 24 -15.29 -10.09 2.02
C TYR A 24 -15.76 -9.50 0.67
N ALA A 25 -16.56 -10.25 -0.11
CA ALA A 25 -17.02 -9.80 -1.42
C ALA A 25 -17.96 -8.59 -1.27
N LEU A 26 -18.86 -8.63 -0.28
CA LEU A 26 -19.76 -7.52 0.01
C LEU A 26 -18.98 -6.29 0.52
N PHE A 27 -18.04 -6.48 1.44
CA PHE A 27 -17.18 -5.42 1.96
C PHE A 27 -16.38 -4.71 0.86
N LEU A 28 -15.73 -5.49 -0.02
CA LEU A 28 -14.91 -4.95 -1.10
C LEU A 28 -15.75 -4.27 -2.19
N THR A 29 -16.97 -4.77 -2.44
CA THR A 29 -17.91 -4.13 -3.37
C THR A 29 -18.34 -2.77 -2.83
N GLU A 30 -18.75 -2.69 -1.55
CA GLU A 30 -19.14 -1.43 -0.91
C GLU A 30 -17.96 -0.46 -0.76
N LEU A 31 -16.74 -0.97 -0.58
CA LEU A 31 -15.52 -0.16 -0.62
C LEU A 31 -15.31 0.44 -2.01
N CYS A 32 -15.53 -0.33 -3.08
CA CYS A 32 -15.44 0.18 -4.45
C CYS A 32 -16.49 1.27 -4.70
N ASP A 33 -17.73 1.08 -4.22
CA ASP A 33 -18.78 2.11 -4.28
C ASP A 33 -18.37 3.41 -3.58
N LEU A 34 -17.83 3.29 -2.36
CA LEU A 34 -17.33 4.44 -1.59
C LEU A 34 -16.23 5.20 -2.35
N LEU A 35 -15.35 4.48 -3.04
CA LEU A 35 -14.21 5.03 -3.77
C LEU A 35 -14.56 5.45 -5.21
N GLY A 36 -15.78 5.18 -5.69
CA GLY A 36 -16.20 5.43 -7.08
C GLY A 36 -15.45 4.56 -8.09
N LEU A 37 -15.07 3.35 -7.69
CA LEU A 37 -14.32 2.39 -8.51
C LEU A 37 -15.27 1.39 -9.20
N PRO A 38 -14.90 0.85 -10.37
CA PRO A 38 -15.67 -0.22 -10.99
C PRO A 38 -15.66 -1.47 -10.12
N HIS A 39 -16.74 -2.25 -10.23
CA HIS A 39 -16.88 -3.53 -9.55
C HIS A 39 -16.18 -4.65 -10.32
N ALA A 40 -15.83 -5.71 -9.59
CA ALA A 40 -15.37 -6.95 -10.18
C ALA A 40 -16.47 -7.55 -11.07
N GLN A 41 -16.08 -8.18 -12.17
CA GLN A 41 -16.99 -8.86 -13.08
C GLN A 41 -17.37 -10.25 -12.55
N PRO A 42 -18.53 -10.80 -12.95
CA PRO A 42 -18.86 -12.20 -12.70
C PRO A 42 -17.79 -13.13 -13.29
N ALA A 43 -17.33 -14.10 -12.51
CA ALA A 43 -16.34 -15.07 -12.98
C ALA A 43 -16.94 -16.01 -14.04
N ALA A 44 -16.30 -16.09 -15.20
CA ALA A 44 -16.65 -17.06 -16.23
C ALA A 44 -16.05 -18.45 -15.93
N ALA A 45 -16.65 -19.49 -16.53
CA ALA A 45 -16.14 -20.86 -16.44
C ALA A 45 -14.76 -21.02 -17.10
N SER A 46 -14.52 -20.28 -18.20
CA SER A 46 -13.17 -20.06 -18.72
C SER A 46 -12.44 -19.06 -17.85
N THR A 47 -11.24 -19.42 -17.41
CA THR A 47 -10.44 -18.57 -16.52
C THR A 47 -9.63 -17.51 -17.26
N GLU A 48 -9.53 -17.58 -18.59
CA GLU A 48 -8.65 -16.73 -19.40
C GLU A 48 -9.06 -15.25 -19.36
N GLY A 49 -10.37 -14.95 -19.45
CA GLY A 49 -10.89 -13.57 -19.42
C GLY A 49 -11.19 -13.03 -18.01
N ASN A 50 -10.83 -13.76 -16.96
CA ASN A 50 -11.14 -13.39 -15.58
C ASN A 50 -10.10 -12.40 -15.03
N ASP A 51 -10.07 -11.20 -15.61
CA ASP A 51 -9.07 -10.15 -15.36
C ASP A 51 -9.41 -9.25 -14.18
N TYR A 52 -10.68 -9.15 -13.78
CA TYR A 52 -11.07 -8.46 -12.55
C TYR A 52 -12.25 -9.20 -11.92
N VAL A 53 -11.97 -10.20 -11.08
CA VAL A 53 -12.99 -11.10 -10.54
C VAL A 53 -12.70 -11.49 -9.09
N PHE A 54 -13.75 -11.80 -8.35
CA PHE A 54 -13.63 -12.54 -7.10
C PHE A 54 -13.33 -14.02 -7.37
N GLU A 55 -12.74 -14.71 -6.39
CA GLU A 55 -12.51 -16.16 -6.40
C GLU A 55 -11.75 -16.65 -7.65
N ARG A 56 -10.75 -15.88 -8.11
CA ARG A 56 -9.97 -16.19 -9.32
C ARG A 56 -9.25 -17.52 -9.11
N VAL A 57 -9.63 -18.51 -9.92
CA VAL A 57 -9.03 -19.86 -9.85
C VAL A 57 -7.62 -19.85 -10.42
N VAL A 58 -6.64 -20.33 -9.66
CA VAL A 58 -5.27 -20.61 -10.13
C VAL A 58 -4.93 -22.07 -9.92
N ARG A 59 -3.98 -22.60 -10.69
CA ARG A 59 -3.62 -24.02 -10.66
C ARG A 59 -2.21 -24.17 -10.13
N GLU A 60 -2.10 -24.88 -9.01
CA GLU A 60 -0.82 -25.26 -8.46
C GLU A 60 -0.37 -26.58 -9.10
N PRO A 61 0.77 -26.60 -9.81
CA PRO A 61 1.31 -27.83 -10.38
C PRO A 61 1.73 -28.77 -9.26
N ASN A 62 1.23 -30.00 -9.30
CA ASN A 62 1.64 -31.06 -8.38
C ASN A 62 2.60 -32.01 -9.11
N ARG A 63 3.68 -32.45 -8.43
CA ARG A 63 4.74 -33.28 -9.06
C ARG A 63 4.28 -34.69 -9.42
N GLU A 64 3.31 -35.24 -8.70
CA GLU A 64 2.92 -36.65 -8.80
C GLU A 64 1.42 -36.85 -9.08
N GLY A 65 0.69 -35.80 -9.45
CA GLY A 65 -0.76 -35.90 -9.62
C GLY A 65 -1.41 -34.71 -10.32
N ALA A 66 -2.75 -34.70 -10.31
CA ALA A 66 -3.53 -33.61 -10.88
C ALA A 66 -3.22 -32.27 -10.18
N PRO A 67 -3.20 -31.15 -10.93
CA PRO A 67 -2.95 -29.84 -10.36
C PRO A 67 -4.04 -29.46 -9.35
N THR A 68 -3.62 -28.92 -8.22
CA THR A 68 -4.54 -28.46 -7.17
C THR A 68 -5.12 -27.11 -7.57
N ARG A 69 -6.45 -26.97 -7.49
CA ARG A 69 -7.12 -25.68 -7.72
C ARG A 69 -7.05 -24.85 -6.46
N ARG A 70 -6.44 -23.67 -6.54
CA ARG A 70 -6.49 -22.63 -5.50
C ARG A 70 -7.32 -21.44 -6.01
N ARG A 71 -7.70 -20.54 -5.10
CA ARG A 71 -8.52 -19.38 -5.41
C ARG A 71 -7.99 -18.13 -4.73
N ILE A 72 -7.87 -17.08 -5.51
CA ILE A 72 -7.52 -15.74 -5.04
C ILE A 72 -8.83 -15.02 -4.71
N ASP A 73 -8.93 -14.41 -3.52
CA ASP A 73 -10.19 -13.79 -3.09
C ASP A 73 -10.62 -12.66 -4.03
N LEU A 74 -9.72 -11.75 -4.37
CA LEU A 74 -9.94 -10.76 -5.43
C LEU A 74 -8.68 -10.56 -6.26
N TYR A 75 -8.83 -10.69 -7.57
CA TYR A 75 -7.77 -10.48 -8.53
C TYR A 75 -8.13 -9.36 -9.48
N LYS A 76 -7.18 -8.45 -9.72
CA LYS A 76 -7.25 -7.49 -10.82
C LYS A 76 -5.94 -7.48 -11.59
N ARG A 77 -5.98 -7.89 -12.86
CA ARG A 77 -4.86 -7.93 -13.79
C ARG A 77 -4.15 -6.58 -13.83
N ASP A 78 -2.82 -6.63 -13.81
CA ASP A 78 -1.94 -5.45 -13.83
C ASP A 78 -2.12 -4.47 -12.65
N CYS A 79 -2.95 -4.81 -11.65
CA CYS A 79 -3.17 -3.99 -10.46
C CYS A 79 -2.77 -4.71 -9.18
N PHE A 80 -3.49 -5.76 -8.79
CA PHE A 80 -3.25 -6.41 -7.51
C PHE A 80 -3.74 -7.85 -7.43
N VAL A 81 -3.15 -8.58 -6.50
CA VAL A 81 -3.73 -9.75 -5.83
C VAL A 81 -4.16 -9.32 -4.43
N LEU A 82 -5.37 -9.67 -4.02
CA LEU A 82 -5.89 -9.40 -2.68
C LEU A 82 -6.30 -10.71 -2.00
N GLU A 83 -5.80 -10.90 -0.79
CA GLU A 83 -6.24 -11.94 0.14
C GLU A 83 -7.05 -11.28 1.27
N ALA A 84 -8.26 -11.77 1.51
CA ALA A 84 -9.13 -11.33 2.58
C ALA A 84 -9.03 -12.26 3.78
N LYS A 85 -9.16 -11.69 4.97
CA LYS A 85 -9.31 -12.36 6.25
C LYS A 85 -10.41 -11.66 7.03
N GLN A 86 -10.97 -12.31 8.04
CA GLN A 86 -11.82 -11.63 9.01
C GLN A 86 -11.47 -12.07 10.42
N SER A 87 -10.67 -11.24 11.09
CA SER A 87 -10.27 -11.48 12.46
C SER A 87 -11.47 -11.31 13.41
N ARG A 88 -11.43 -12.01 14.56
CA ARG A 88 -12.44 -11.89 15.62
C ARG A 88 -12.13 -10.76 16.60
N ILE A 89 -11.30 -9.79 16.20
CA ILE A 89 -10.84 -8.73 17.09
C ILE A 89 -11.96 -7.70 17.23
N PHE A 90 -12.60 -7.72 18.38
CA PHE A 90 -13.57 -6.71 18.76
C PHE A 90 -12.86 -5.40 19.10
N GLY A 91 -12.97 -4.41 18.21
CA GLY A 91 -13.01 -2.98 18.54
C GLY A 91 -11.93 -2.44 19.51
N ASP A 92 -10.72 -2.97 19.51
CA ASP A 92 -9.69 -2.48 20.43
C ASP A 92 -8.92 -1.31 19.80
N LYS A 93 -9.24 -0.10 20.25
CA LYS A 93 -8.51 1.14 19.92
C LYS A 93 -7.03 1.10 20.34
N SER A 94 -6.59 0.04 21.03
CA SER A 94 -5.24 -0.17 21.56
C SER A 94 -4.19 -0.64 20.53
N LEU A 95 -4.57 -1.10 19.33
CA LEU A 95 -3.59 -1.55 18.33
C LEU A 95 -2.93 -0.40 17.54
N ARG A 96 -3.36 0.85 17.74
CA ARG A 96 -2.63 2.04 17.26
C ARG A 96 -1.38 2.28 18.13
N GLY A 97 -0.32 1.53 17.84
CA GLY A 97 1.07 1.92 18.09
C GLY A 97 1.66 1.60 19.47
N THR A 98 2.60 0.66 19.50
CA THR A 98 3.75 0.70 20.41
C THR A 98 5.05 0.58 19.61
N ALA A 99 5.26 1.56 18.71
CA ALA A 99 6.59 1.93 18.26
C ALA A 99 6.96 3.23 19.00
N GLY A 100 7.34 3.11 20.27
CA GLY A 100 7.77 4.23 21.11
C GLY A 100 7.71 3.90 22.59
N SER A 101 8.76 4.30 23.31
CA SER A 101 9.00 4.22 24.77
C SER A 101 9.15 2.82 25.38
N ALA A 102 10.30 2.19 25.12
CA ALA A 102 10.89 1.23 26.05
C ALA A 102 11.61 1.97 27.19
N GLU A 103 10.89 2.70 28.04
CA GLU A 103 11.49 3.30 29.24
C GLU A 103 10.52 3.20 30.43
N ASN A 104 11.02 2.56 31.50
CA ASN A 104 10.45 2.40 32.84
C ASN A 104 9.15 1.59 33.02
N MET A 105 9.30 0.42 33.65
CA MET A 105 8.59 0.11 34.90
C MET A 105 9.28 -1.06 35.61
N LEU A 106 10.05 -0.69 36.65
CA LEU A 106 10.46 -1.59 37.72
C LEU A 106 9.20 -2.14 38.41
N ALA A 107 9.20 -3.44 38.67
CA ALA A 107 8.08 -4.15 39.27
C ALA A 107 7.90 -3.75 40.75
N PHE A 108 6.74 -3.18 41.09
CA PHE A 108 6.28 -3.06 42.48
C PHE A 108 5.63 -4.38 42.93
N PRO A 109 5.97 -4.94 44.10
CA PRO A 109 5.34 -6.15 44.61
C PRO A 109 3.94 -5.83 45.16
N GLY A 110 2.89 -6.48 44.64
CA GLY A 110 1.52 -6.39 45.19
C GLY A 110 0.36 -6.28 44.20
N MET A 111 0.55 -6.53 42.90
CA MET A 111 -0.54 -6.39 41.90
C MET A 111 -0.96 -7.76 41.33
N GLU A 112 -2.25 -8.05 41.44
CA GLU A 112 -2.98 -9.25 40.97
C GLU A 112 -2.68 -9.60 39.49
N PRO A 113 -2.80 -10.89 39.09
CA PRO A 113 -2.24 -11.41 37.86
C PRO A 113 -2.88 -10.76 36.62
N GLN A 114 -2.05 -10.08 35.83
CA GLN A 114 -2.40 -9.61 34.50
C GLN A 114 -2.90 -10.77 33.62
N THR A 115 -4.12 -10.61 33.10
CA THR A 115 -4.81 -11.50 32.18
C THR A 115 -3.93 -11.94 31.01
N ARG A 116 -3.35 -13.15 31.12
CA ARG A 116 -2.50 -13.80 30.11
C ARG A 116 -3.14 -13.93 28.71
N GLY A 117 -4.46 -13.82 28.60
CA GLY A 117 -5.19 -13.92 27.32
C GLY A 117 -5.10 -12.69 26.39
N ARG A 118 -4.92 -11.48 26.94
CA ARG A 118 -5.00 -10.23 26.14
C ARG A 118 -3.80 -9.99 25.22
N ARG A 119 -2.60 -10.45 25.61
CA ARG A 119 -1.39 -10.39 24.77
C ARG A 119 -1.36 -11.47 23.66
N GLY A 120 -2.18 -12.52 23.78
CA GLY A 120 -2.25 -13.60 22.81
C GLY A 120 -3.01 -13.21 21.54
N ALA A 121 -4.09 -12.42 21.69
CA ALA A 121 -4.94 -12.02 20.57
C ALA A 121 -4.19 -11.17 19.51
N GLY A 122 -3.39 -10.19 19.95
CA GLY A 122 -2.57 -9.38 19.04
C GLY A 122 -1.53 -10.21 18.28
N ARG A 123 -0.84 -11.14 18.96
CA ARG A 123 0.11 -12.05 18.29
C ARG A 123 -0.56 -13.00 17.32
N ALA A 124 -1.72 -13.55 17.67
CA ALA A 124 -2.47 -14.43 16.77
C ALA A 124 -2.89 -13.70 15.50
N TRP A 125 -3.25 -12.43 15.62
CA TRP A 125 -3.59 -11.58 14.48
C TRP A 125 -2.38 -11.23 13.61
N ASP A 126 -1.25 -10.86 14.20
CA ASP A 126 -0.03 -10.62 13.43
C ASP A 126 0.39 -11.89 12.66
N VAL A 127 0.16 -13.07 13.22
CA VAL A 127 0.37 -14.35 12.53
C VAL A 127 -0.65 -14.54 11.41
N LEU A 128 -1.93 -14.24 11.65
CA LEU A 128 -3.00 -14.30 10.63
C LEU A 128 -2.64 -13.44 9.41
N MET A 129 -2.29 -12.17 9.63
CA MET A 129 -1.95 -11.22 8.57
C MET A 129 -0.69 -11.64 7.82
N ARG A 130 0.34 -12.12 8.53
CA ARG A 130 1.57 -12.63 7.91
C ARG A 130 1.30 -13.85 7.03
N ASN A 131 0.45 -14.77 7.48
CA ASN A 131 0.10 -15.96 6.71
C ASN A 131 -0.74 -15.59 5.48
N ALA A 132 -1.67 -14.66 5.61
CA ALA A 132 -2.46 -14.16 4.48
C ALA A 132 -1.58 -13.47 3.43
N ARG A 133 -0.57 -12.70 3.87
CA ARG A 133 0.45 -12.15 2.96
C ARG A 133 1.21 -13.26 2.23
N ALA A 134 1.71 -14.25 2.95
CA ALA A 134 2.46 -15.37 2.34
C ALA A 134 1.60 -16.12 1.30
N GLN A 135 0.31 -16.33 1.62
CA GLN A 135 -0.66 -16.93 0.71
C GLN A 135 -0.86 -16.11 -0.56
N ALA A 136 -0.99 -14.79 -0.44
CA ALA A 136 -1.09 -13.90 -1.58
C ALA A 136 0.19 -13.89 -2.44
N GLU A 137 1.38 -13.93 -1.82
CA GLU A 137 2.65 -14.04 -2.54
C GLU A 137 2.77 -15.36 -3.31
N ASP A 138 2.29 -16.47 -2.73
CA ASP A 138 2.24 -17.76 -3.42
C ASP A 138 1.31 -17.73 -4.63
N TYR A 139 0.17 -17.04 -4.55
CA TYR A 139 -0.74 -16.90 -5.69
C TYR A 139 -0.14 -16.14 -6.86
N VAL A 140 0.69 -15.13 -6.62
CA VAL A 140 1.36 -14.39 -7.70
C VAL A 140 2.19 -15.34 -8.57
N ARG A 141 2.82 -16.36 -7.98
CA ARG A 141 3.62 -17.37 -8.71
C ARG A 141 2.76 -18.35 -9.52
N LEU A 142 1.46 -18.43 -9.22
CA LEU A 142 0.50 -19.32 -9.88
C LEU A 142 -0.35 -18.62 -10.93
N LEU A 143 -0.11 -17.32 -11.16
CA LEU A 143 -0.78 -16.58 -12.23
C LEU A 143 -0.41 -17.15 -13.61
N PRO A 144 -1.29 -16.98 -14.62
CA PRO A 144 -0.99 -17.39 -15.99
C PRO A 144 0.32 -16.79 -16.51
N PRO A 145 1.10 -17.50 -17.35
CA PRO A 145 2.39 -17.01 -17.85
C PRO A 145 2.33 -15.71 -18.66
N ASP A 146 1.18 -15.41 -19.25
CA ASP A 146 0.91 -14.19 -20.01
C ASP A 146 0.50 -13.00 -19.11
N HIS A 147 0.34 -13.23 -17.81
CA HIS A 147 0.05 -12.20 -16.81
C HIS A 147 1.34 -11.81 -16.09
N ASP A 148 1.79 -10.58 -16.31
CA ASP A 148 2.87 -10.00 -15.52
C ASP A 148 2.46 -9.93 -14.03
N PRO A 149 3.37 -10.24 -13.09
CA PRO A 149 3.13 -10.08 -11.67
C PRO A 149 2.55 -8.69 -11.35
N PRO A 150 1.44 -8.60 -10.60
CA PRO A 150 0.80 -7.32 -10.36
C PRO A 150 1.70 -6.42 -9.51
N PRO A 151 1.64 -5.09 -9.67
CA PRO A 151 2.47 -4.17 -8.89
C PRO A 151 2.12 -4.15 -7.39
N PHE A 152 0.89 -4.51 -7.01
CA PHE A 152 0.46 -4.54 -5.60
C PHE A 152 0.03 -5.93 -5.12
N LEU A 153 0.24 -6.14 -3.83
CA LEU A 153 -0.33 -7.23 -3.05
C LEU A 153 -1.06 -6.59 -1.87
N LEU A 154 -2.33 -6.95 -1.69
CA LEU A 154 -3.20 -6.42 -0.64
C LEU A 154 -3.59 -7.54 0.32
N VAL A 155 -3.56 -7.26 1.62
CA VAL A 155 -4.16 -8.13 2.63
C VAL A 155 -5.25 -7.35 3.34
N CYS A 156 -6.49 -7.82 3.27
CA CYS A 156 -7.64 -7.15 3.86
C CYS A 156 -8.12 -7.92 5.08
N ASP A 157 -8.12 -7.28 6.26
CA ASP A 157 -8.90 -7.73 7.40
C ASP A 157 -10.26 -7.02 7.37
N VAL A 158 -11.29 -7.75 6.96
CA VAL A 158 -12.64 -7.23 6.70
C VAL A 158 -13.18 -6.55 7.95
N GLY A 159 -13.53 -5.26 7.81
CA GLY A 159 -14.04 -4.46 8.92
C GLY A 159 -12.97 -3.83 9.81
N HIS A 160 -11.68 -4.01 9.49
CA HIS A 160 -10.59 -3.53 10.33
C HIS A 160 -9.51 -2.74 9.57
N CYS A 161 -8.77 -3.38 8.65
CA CYS A 161 -7.70 -2.71 7.91
C CYS A 161 -7.36 -3.35 6.56
N ILE A 162 -6.60 -2.63 5.74
CA ILE A 162 -6.00 -3.10 4.48
C ILE A 162 -4.49 -2.83 4.55
N GLU A 163 -3.68 -3.88 4.45
CA GLU A 163 -2.22 -3.78 4.31
C GLU A 163 -1.83 -3.75 2.85
N ILE A 164 -0.91 -2.83 2.50
CA ILE A 164 -0.44 -2.62 1.14
C ILE A 164 1.04 -3.00 1.04
N TYR A 165 1.33 -3.84 0.05
CA TYR A 165 2.68 -4.20 -0.35
C TYR A 165 2.84 -3.97 -1.85
N ALA A 166 4.04 -3.57 -2.29
CA ALA A 166 4.31 -3.22 -3.68
C ALA A 166 5.59 -3.88 -4.21
N ASN A 167 5.56 -4.26 -5.49
CA ASN A 167 6.73 -4.61 -6.28
C ASN A 167 6.60 -3.98 -7.67
N PHE A 168 7.06 -2.73 -7.80
CA PHE A 168 6.99 -1.99 -9.07
C PHE A 168 7.91 -2.57 -10.16
N ARG A 169 8.88 -3.44 -9.81
CA ARG A 169 9.70 -4.16 -10.80
C ARG A 169 8.92 -5.25 -11.52
N ARG A 170 7.80 -5.71 -10.93
CA ARG A 170 6.94 -6.77 -11.46
C ARG A 170 7.69 -8.06 -11.79
N ASP A 171 8.73 -8.39 -11.03
CA ASP A 171 9.62 -9.53 -11.30
C ASP A 171 9.18 -10.82 -10.59
N GLY A 172 8.00 -10.83 -9.96
CA GLY A 172 7.43 -11.99 -9.28
C GLY A 172 8.15 -12.39 -7.98
N LYS A 173 9.06 -11.53 -7.48
CA LYS A 173 9.77 -11.72 -6.21
C LYS A 173 9.00 -11.08 -5.05
N ALA A 174 9.71 -10.76 -3.96
CA ALA A 174 9.12 -10.20 -2.76
C ALA A 174 8.45 -8.84 -3.01
N TYR A 175 7.33 -8.63 -2.30
CA TYR A 175 6.65 -7.34 -2.22
C TYR A 175 7.09 -6.60 -0.96
N ASP A 176 7.44 -5.34 -1.10
CA ASP A 176 7.89 -4.51 0.01
C ASP A 176 6.73 -3.71 0.62
N ILE A 177 6.88 -3.31 1.88
CA ILE A 177 5.92 -2.45 2.57
C ILE A 177 5.74 -1.14 1.78
N PHE A 178 4.49 -0.76 1.48
CA PHE A 178 4.20 0.46 0.72
C PHE A 178 3.11 1.32 1.37
N PRO A 179 3.24 2.66 1.42
CA PRO A 179 4.41 3.42 0.98
C PRO A 179 5.57 3.38 1.98
N ASP A 180 5.28 3.14 3.26
CA ASP A 180 6.24 3.11 4.35
C ASP A 180 5.69 2.33 5.56
N ARG A 181 6.53 2.06 6.56
CA ARG A 181 6.18 1.27 7.75
C ARG A 181 5.09 1.86 8.64
N ARG A 182 4.76 3.15 8.51
CA ARG A 182 3.71 3.81 9.28
C ARG A 182 2.37 3.80 8.54
N ALA A 183 2.41 3.96 7.22
CA ALA A 183 1.23 4.18 6.40
C ALA A 183 0.80 2.98 5.52
N TYR A 184 1.50 1.84 5.59
CA TYR A 184 1.16 0.65 4.80
C TYR A 184 -0.12 -0.05 5.24
N ARG A 185 -0.48 0.08 6.51
CA ARG A 185 -1.70 -0.46 7.08
C ARG A 185 -2.73 0.66 7.18
N ILE A 186 -3.72 0.60 6.31
CA ILE A 186 -4.84 1.54 6.28
C ILE A 186 -5.94 0.97 7.16
N TYR A 187 -6.23 1.62 8.29
CA TYR A 187 -7.42 1.30 9.07
C TYR A 187 -8.66 1.94 8.44
N LEU A 188 -9.84 1.43 8.79
CA LEU A 188 -11.11 2.00 8.28
C LEU A 188 -11.24 3.50 8.58
N GLU A 189 -10.75 3.96 9.72
CA GLU A 189 -10.79 5.38 10.09
C GLU A 189 -9.92 6.26 9.20
N ASP A 190 -8.86 5.71 8.63
CA ASP A 190 -7.95 6.44 7.76
C ASP A 190 -8.61 6.74 6.40
N LEU A 191 -9.72 6.06 6.07
CA LEU A 191 -10.56 6.41 4.92
C LEU A 191 -11.18 7.80 5.03
N ARG A 192 -11.13 8.45 6.21
CA ARG A 192 -11.49 9.88 6.37
C ARG A 192 -10.52 10.80 5.65
N ASP A 193 -9.26 10.39 5.50
CA ASP A 193 -8.24 11.12 4.77
C ASP A 193 -8.41 10.92 3.26
N GLU A 194 -8.49 12.02 2.52
CA GLU A 194 -8.62 12.00 1.07
C GLU A 194 -7.38 11.45 0.37
N THR A 195 -6.19 11.64 0.93
CA THR A 195 -4.94 11.13 0.36
C THR A 195 -4.90 9.61 0.37
N VAL A 196 -5.40 9.00 1.45
CA VAL A 196 -5.55 7.54 1.60
C VAL A 196 -6.54 7.01 0.56
N ARG A 197 -7.70 7.65 0.41
CA ARG A 197 -8.69 7.28 -0.62
C ARG A 197 -8.12 7.40 -2.03
N LYS A 198 -7.40 8.48 -2.35
CA LYS A 198 -6.73 8.67 -3.65
C LYS A 198 -5.70 7.58 -3.92
N ARG A 199 -4.93 7.17 -2.90
CA ARG A 199 -3.97 6.07 -3.03
C ARG A 199 -4.66 4.75 -3.33
N LEU A 200 -5.75 4.42 -2.63
CA LEU A 200 -6.55 3.22 -2.94
C LEU A 200 -7.13 3.28 -4.36
N VAL A 201 -7.68 4.42 -4.77
CA VAL A 201 -8.16 4.62 -6.15
C VAL A 201 -7.04 4.39 -7.17
N ALA A 202 -5.84 4.93 -6.92
CA ALA A 202 -4.68 4.74 -7.80
C ALA A 202 -4.25 3.27 -7.88
N ILE A 203 -4.21 2.53 -6.75
CA ILE A 203 -3.91 1.08 -6.74
C ILE A 203 -4.87 0.31 -7.66
N TRP A 204 -6.15 0.69 -7.69
CA TRP A 204 -7.14 0.04 -8.56
C TRP A 204 -7.06 0.49 -10.02
N SER A 205 -6.71 1.74 -10.31
CA SER A 205 -6.93 2.32 -11.65
C SER A 205 -5.65 2.62 -12.44
N ASP A 206 -4.61 3.10 -11.77
CA ASP A 206 -3.30 3.40 -12.37
C ASP A 206 -2.20 3.12 -11.33
N PRO A 207 -1.92 1.84 -11.05
CA PRO A 207 -1.04 1.46 -9.96
C PRO A 207 0.40 1.92 -10.17
N LEU A 208 0.86 2.00 -11.42
CA LEU A 208 2.23 2.44 -11.74
C LEU A 208 2.43 3.95 -11.58
N SER A 209 1.35 4.75 -11.44
CA SER A 209 1.47 6.15 -11.04
C SER A 209 2.07 6.34 -9.64
N LEU A 210 1.99 5.29 -8.80
CA LEU A 210 2.50 5.28 -7.44
C LEU A 210 3.96 4.85 -7.32
N ASP A 211 4.62 4.51 -8.44
CA ASP A 211 6.03 4.11 -8.46
C ASP A 211 6.94 5.30 -8.08
N PRO A 212 7.67 5.22 -6.94
CA PRO A 212 8.58 6.27 -6.52
C PRO A 212 9.67 6.57 -7.55
N ALA A 213 10.13 5.56 -8.31
CA ALA A 213 11.16 5.75 -9.33
C ALA A 213 10.65 6.59 -10.51
N ARG A 214 9.39 6.37 -10.94
CA ARG A 214 8.74 7.23 -11.94
C ARG A 214 8.55 8.64 -11.42
N HIS A 215 8.17 8.80 -10.15
CA HIS A 215 8.02 10.12 -9.54
C HIS A 215 9.37 10.85 -9.50
N ALA A 216 10.42 10.19 -9.02
CA ALA A 216 11.77 10.75 -8.98
C ALA A 216 12.26 11.15 -10.38
N ALA A 217 12.13 10.26 -11.36
CA ALA A 217 12.54 10.55 -12.74
C ALA A 217 11.76 11.74 -13.35
N LYS A 218 10.45 11.83 -13.07
CA LYS A 218 9.63 12.97 -13.50
C LYS A 218 10.10 14.27 -12.85
N VAL A 219 10.32 14.28 -11.54
CA VAL A 219 10.83 15.45 -10.80
C VAL A 219 12.20 15.87 -11.32
N THR A 220 13.13 14.93 -11.52
CA THR A 220 14.45 15.23 -12.10
C THR A 220 14.33 15.85 -13.48
N ARG A 221 13.44 15.33 -14.35
CA ARG A 221 13.23 15.90 -15.69
C ARG A 221 12.61 17.29 -15.65
N GLU A 222 11.67 17.54 -14.75
CA GLU A 222 11.06 18.85 -14.54
C GLU A 222 12.08 19.87 -14.02
N ILE A 223 12.93 19.47 -13.06
CA ILE A 223 14.02 20.29 -12.54
C ILE A 223 15.02 20.62 -13.66
N ALA A 224 15.48 19.63 -14.42
CA ALA A 224 16.38 19.85 -15.55
C ALA A 224 15.79 20.83 -16.58
N THR A 225 14.49 20.71 -16.87
CA THR A 225 13.79 21.63 -17.77
C THR A 225 13.74 23.07 -17.22
N ARG A 226 13.54 23.24 -15.92
CA ARG A 226 13.57 24.57 -15.27
C ARG A 226 14.97 25.17 -15.29
N ILE A 227 16.00 24.39 -14.99
CA ILE A 227 17.40 24.82 -15.01
C ILE A 227 17.79 25.26 -16.42
N ALA A 228 17.41 24.50 -17.46
CA ALA A 228 17.66 24.86 -18.84
C ALA A 228 17.03 26.22 -19.23
N LYS A 229 15.81 26.49 -18.77
CA LYS A 229 15.15 27.80 -18.98
C LYS A 229 15.89 28.94 -18.28
N VAL A 230 16.40 28.71 -17.06
CA VAL A 230 17.19 29.72 -16.34
C VAL A 230 18.52 29.98 -17.07
N SER A 231 19.21 28.94 -17.54
CA SER A 231 20.44 29.08 -18.35
C SER A 231 20.20 29.97 -19.56
N GLN A 232 19.18 29.65 -20.35
CA GLN A 232 18.82 30.41 -21.55
C GLN A 232 18.47 31.86 -21.24
N ALA A 233 17.81 32.13 -20.11
CA ALA A 233 17.47 33.49 -19.71
C ALA A 233 18.73 34.31 -19.34
N LEU A 234 19.68 33.71 -18.61
CA LEU A 234 20.94 34.36 -18.25
C LEU A 234 21.84 34.60 -19.46
N GLU A 235 21.95 33.62 -20.36
CA GLU A 235 22.67 33.79 -21.63
C GLU A 235 22.06 34.90 -22.48
N LYS A 236 20.72 34.95 -22.59
CA LYS A 236 20.01 36.01 -23.32
C LYS A 236 20.17 37.40 -22.69
N ALA A 237 20.41 37.47 -21.38
CA ALA A 237 20.74 38.70 -20.68
C ALA A 237 22.20 39.16 -20.91
N GLY A 238 22.99 38.39 -21.67
CA GLY A 238 24.36 38.73 -22.04
C GLY A 238 25.43 38.17 -21.12
N HIS A 239 25.09 37.25 -20.20
CA HIS A 239 26.08 36.62 -19.33
C HIS A 239 26.93 35.58 -20.08
N PRO A 240 28.25 35.51 -19.84
CA PRO A 240 29.11 34.48 -20.44
C PRO A 240 28.65 33.06 -20.06
N THR A 241 28.65 32.15 -21.03
CA THR A 241 28.18 30.76 -20.84
C THR A 241 28.91 30.04 -19.70
N GLU A 242 30.21 30.29 -19.54
CA GLU A 242 31.02 29.68 -18.48
C GLU A 242 30.60 30.15 -17.07
N ASP A 243 30.30 31.45 -16.93
CA ASP A 243 29.80 32.02 -15.68
C ASP A 243 28.40 31.50 -15.33
N VAL A 244 27.53 31.38 -16.34
CA VAL A 244 26.19 30.80 -16.17
C VAL A 244 26.27 29.34 -15.73
N ALA A 245 27.14 28.54 -16.35
CA ALA A 245 27.33 27.14 -15.98
C ALA A 245 27.87 26.99 -14.54
N MET A 246 28.86 27.80 -14.17
CA MET A 246 29.41 27.81 -12.81
C MET A 246 28.39 28.27 -11.77
N PHE A 247 27.57 29.26 -12.10
CA PHE A 247 26.46 29.69 -11.25
C PHE A 247 25.44 28.57 -11.04
N LEU A 248 24.98 27.93 -12.11
CA LEU A 248 24.00 26.85 -12.04
C LEU A 248 24.53 25.63 -11.29
N MET A 249 25.80 25.26 -11.46
CA MET A 249 26.44 24.19 -10.65
C MET A 249 26.43 24.51 -9.16
N ARG A 250 26.74 25.76 -8.78
CA ARG A 250 26.72 26.19 -7.37
C ARG A 250 25.30 26.16 -6.80
N VAL A 251 24.30 26.61 -7.55
CA VAL A 251 22.88 26.57 -7.15
C VAL A 251 22.39 25.12 -6.99
N LEU A 252 22.72 24.24 -7.93
CA LEU A 252 22.38 22.81 -7.84
C LEU A 252 23.02 22.15 -6.62
N PHE A 253 24.30 22.43 -6.36
CA PHE A 253 25.02 21.87 -5.23
C PHE A 253 24.42 22.32 -3.90
N THR A 254 24.06 23.60 -3.75
CA THR A 254 23.46 24.10 -2.51
C THR A 254 22.05 23.54 -2.29
N MET A 255 21.25 23.37 -3.34
CA MET A 255 19.95 22.69 -3.26
C MET A 255 20.11 21.22 -2.82
N PHE A 256 21.09 20.49 -3.37
CA PHE A 256 21.36 19.11 -2.98
C PHE A 256 21.87 19.02 -1.53
N ALA A 257 22.80 19.89 -1.14
CA ALA A 257 23.36 19.92 0.21
C ALA A 257 22.29 20.20 1.28
N GLU A 258 21.26 20.98 0.98
CA GLU A 258 20.11 21.14 1.88
C GLU A 258 19.26 19.87 1.98
N ASP A 259 18.98 19.20 0.87
CA ASP A 259 18.14 17.99 0.84
C ASP A 259 18.76 16.77 1.53
N VAL A 260 20.11 16.70 1.60
CA VAL A 260 20.83 15.66 2.36
C VAL A 260 21.21 16.10 3.78
N ASP A 261 20.61 17.17 4.29
CA ASP A 261 20.84 17.76 5.62
C ASP A 261 22.33 18.12 5.88
N LEU A 262 23.12 18.42 4.82
CA LEU A 262 24.46 19.03 4.95
C LEU A 262 24.39 20.54 5.26
N LEU A 263 23.24 21.16 5.00
CA LEU A 263 22.92 22.55 5.36
C LEU A 263 21.61 22.58 6.19
N PRO A 264 21.41 23.58 7.07
CA PRO A 264 20.14 23.75 7.78
C PRO A 264 18.97 23.89 6.80
N ARG A 265 17.84 23.23 7.09
CA ARG A 265 16.64 23.30 6.25
C ARG A 265 16.17 24.75 6.05
N ASN A 266 15.83 25.09 4.81
CA ASN A 266 15.44 26.42 4.30
C ASN A 266 16.58 27.44 4.11
N SER A 267 17.85 27.03 4.15
CA SER A 267 18.97 27.96 3.95
C SER A 267 19.03 28.54 2.52
N SER A 268 18.67 27.76 1.49
CA SER A 268 18.72 28.22 0.09
C SER A 268 17.53 29.09 -0.34
N ARG A 269 16.45 29.13 0.45
CA ARG A 269 15.22 29.89 0.14
C ARG A 269 15.25 31.36 0.60
N SER A 270 16.26 31.74 1.37
CA SER A 270 16.38 33.06 2.02
C SER A 270 17.34 34.01 1.30
N CYS A 271 17.77 33.70 0.07
CA CYS A 271 18.59 34.55 -0.80
C CYS A 271 17.85 34.94 -2.08
#